data_AF-A0A7C8PZZ7-F1
#
_entry.id   AF-A0A7C8PZZ7-F1
#
_cell.length_a   1.000
_cell.length_b   1.000
_cell.length_c   1.000
_cell.angle_alpha   90.00
_cell.angle_beta   90.00
_cell.angle_gamma   90.00
#
_symmetry.space_group_name_H-M   'P 1'
#
loop_
_entity.id
_entity.type
_entity.pdbx_description
1 polymer ?
#
loop_
_entity_poly.entity_id
_entity_poly.type
_entity_poly.pdbx_seq_one_letter_code
_entity_poly.pdbx_strand_id
1 'polypeptide(L)'
;MEGELNILLIGPSQNGKSTFINKIRQLSEYEPESEGALEGDGSQSCTKTCKEHIMWFRRTRYKLVDIESSHQIDVSEDNEDHLFHKIWKRKTAEDCEIFPLENNPRTTKLRLIDTPGLDDSQGSDDRNIVEVMMHLKRLSQAGEGHNHLTAIVFVLSSTEAFSGKLQNLYQYYQRCMPSLFGGLAVVNTRFSVEEWLQRYNSIQKRPKSLIKKVSKAVRPDSARIIIMRERREEFLRIFGQDARHFYIDSVPDDFLIVEELITRNHIYDIINYFASQNPMPILNIKLVKSTTMLQIDEMLAGWLKEAKSKLTQRETVLLGLSDASGRIYSSKIKRALTLENELEQMKKELAILDNESKFTIRTHSTAPLHKLSAPKAFWKWAVRTSIKDSLSIEEPDHPGFTVEASNNLPYSQWTTKDWNQDRTVWTGGYSATPGQIPILDAVVSISNRKYYRTTIEGLNKRILQCKEDMLMAKEDQAFFSSQEIAKPMNPELKEISEILPQCDALINQLCLDWNSINSGLGQTDLERYRKVRVGGMQSLSIEDLFEFCQSQGQHSLERKLRAVLEPDQ
;
A
#
# COMPACT_ATOMS: atom_id res chain seq x y z
N MET A 1 -10.62 19.78 -12.48
CA MET A 1 -10.92 19.17 -11.18
C MET A 1 -9.75 18.28 -10.83
N GLU A 2 -9.14 18.45 -9.66
CA GLU A 2 -8.13 17.51 -9.15
C GLU A 2 -8.80 16.15 -8.92
N GLY A 3 -8.07 15.06 -9.20
CA GLY A 3 -8.60 13.70 -9.05
C GLY A 3 -8.96 13.37 -7.60
N GLU A 4 -9.82 12.38 -7.43
CA GLU A 4 -10.19 11.83 -6.12
C GLU A 4 -8.98 11.13 -5.46
N LEU A 5 -8.72 11.43 -4.19
CA LEU A 5 -7.66 10.77 -3.42
C LEU A 5 -8.24 9.59 -2.65
N ASN A 6 -7.85 8.38 -3.05
CA ASN A 6 -8.23 7.13 -2.39
C ASN A 6 -7.11 6.70 -1.45
N ILE A 7 -7.35 6.75 -0.14
CA ILE A 7 -6.32 6.60 0.89
C ILE A 7 -6.66 5.38 1.76
N LEU A 8 -5.74 4.41 1.82
CA LEU A 8 -5.88 3.23 2.67
C LEU A 8 -5.26 3.49 4.05
N LEU A 9 -6.07 3.45 5.10
CA LEU A 9 -5.64 3.71 6.48
C LEU A 9 -5.38 2.39 7.22
N ILE A 10 -4.13 2.10 7.54
CA ILE A 10 -3.72 0.88 8.22
C ILE A 10 -3.20 1.23 9.60
N GLY A 11 -3.54 0.46 10.62
CA GLY A 11 -2.99 0.68 11.95
C GLY A 11 -3.58 -0.26 12.99
N PRO A 12 -2.87 -0.52 14.09
CA PRO A 12 -3.38 -1.32 15.20
C PRO A 12 -4.71 -0.79 15.75
N SER A 13 -5.41 -1.63 16.50
CA SER A 13 -6.61 -1.20 17.21
C SER A 13 -6.23 -0.09 18.19
N GLN A 14 -7.09 0.92 18.34
CA GLN A 14 -6.90 2.03 19.30
C GLN A 14 -5.76 3.02 18.98
N ASN A 15 -5.06 2.89 17.85
CA ASN A 15 -4.00 3.82 17.45
C ASN A 15 -4.50 5.15 16.83
N GLY A 16 -5.79 5.48 17.03
CA GLY A 16 -6.34 6.78 16.61
C GLY A 16 -6.76 6.89 15.15
N LYS A 17 -7.01 5.78 14.43
CA LYS A 17 -7.57 5.80 13.05
C LYS A 17 -8.90 6.56 12.99
N SER A 18 -9.87 6.16 13.81
CA SER A 18 -11.18 6.83 13.87
C SER A 18 -11.06 8.31 14.22
N THR A 19 -10.21 8.64 15.19
CA THR A 19 -9.97 10.03 15.61
C THR A 19 -9.35 10.87 14.50
N PHE A 20 -8.39 10.30 13.75
CA PHE A 20 -7.82 10.96 12.56
C PHE A 20 -8.89 11.23 11.50
N ILE A 21 -9.74 10.25 11.19
CA ILE A 21 -10.85 10.40 10.24
C ILE A 21 -11.83 11.48 10.71
N ASN A 22 -12.24 11.44 11.97
CA ASN A 22 -13.18 12.40 12.54
C ASN A 22 -12.60 13.82 12.58
N LYS A 23 -11.31 13.98 12.84
CA LYS A 23 -10.67 15.30 12.78
C LYS A 23 -10.61 15.84 11.34
N ILE A 24 -10.33 15.01 10.32
CA ILE A 24 -10.44 15.47 8.92
C ILE A 24 -11.89 15.84 8.60
N ARG A 25 -12.86 15.04 9.06
CA ARG A 25 -14.30 15.28 8.89
C ARG A 25 -14.73 16.61 9.50
N GLN A 26 -14.27 16.95 10.71
CA GLN A 26 -14.56 18.24 11.35
C GLN A 26 -14.07 19.44 10.51
N LEU A 27 -13.04 19.23 9.69
CA LEU A 27 -12.45 20.26 8.83
C LEU A 27 -13.00 20.26 7.40
N SER A 28 -13.93 19.35 7.07
CA SER A 28 -14.52 19.28 5.73
C SER A 28 -15.57 20.38 5.51
N GLU A 29 -15.68 20.84 4.26
CA GLU A 29 -16.51 21.99 3.87
C GLU A 29 -18.01 21.70 3.85
N TYR A 30 -18.37 20.49 3.41
CA TYR A 30 -19.75 20.04 3.26
C TYR A 30 -20.09 19.02 4.33
N GLU A 31 -21.38 18.85 4.57
CA GLU A 31 -21.86 17.72 5.35
C GLU A 31 -21.32 16.44 4.69
N PRO A 32 -20.49 15.66 5.41
CA PRO A 32 -19.83 14.50 4.81
C PRO A 32 -20.86 13.53 4.27
N GLU A 33 -20.60 12.93 3.10
CA GLU A 33 -21.50 11.97 2.45
C GLU A 33 -21.70 10.67 3.27
N SER A 34 -20.92 10.50 4.34
CA SER A 34 -20.87 9.31 5.19
C SER A 34 -21.03 9.69 6.66
N GLU A 35 -21.44 8.74 7.50
CA GLU A 35 -21.39 8.89 8.97
C GLU A 35 -19.95 8.95 9.49
N GLY A 36 -19.77 9.48 10.71
CA GLY A 36 -18.48 9.54 11.38
C GLY A 36 -17.84 8.17 11.56
N ALA A 37 -16.52 8.15 11.79
CA ALA A 37 -15.85 6.95 12.26
C ALA A 37 -16.24 6.72 13.73
N LEU A 38 -16.58 5.47 14.08
CA LEU A 38 -16.92 5.13 15.46
C LEU A 38 -15.63 5.10 16.28
N GLU A 39 -15.56 5.93 17.30
CA GLU A 39 -14.48 5.92 18.29
C GLU A 39 -14.87 4.95 19.41
N GLY A 40 -13.96 4.03 19.72
CA GLY A 40 -14.16 3.06 20.80
C GLY A 40 -13.82 3.65 22.16
N ASP A 41 -14.39 3.05 23.20
CA ASP A 41 -14.13 3.37 24.62
C ASP A 41 -12.79 2.80 25.15
N GLY A 42 -11.97 2.21 24.26
CA GLY A 42 -10.72 1.55 24.63
C GLY A 42 -10.86 0.07 25.01
N SER A 43 -12.05 -0.54 24.90
CA SER A 43 -12.25 -1.95 25.27
C SER A 43 -12.27 -2.93 24.09
N GLN A 44 -12.78 -2.54 22.91
CA GLN A 44 -12.87 -3.41 21.71
C GLN A 44 -12.67 -2.61 20.42
N SER A 45 -12.24 -3.29 19.34
CA SER A 45 -12.24 -2.71 17.98
C SER A 45 -13.66 -2.44 17.50
N CYS A 46 -13.94 -1.19 17.13
CA CYS A 46 -15.25 -0.78 16.60
C CYS A 46 -15.40 -1.12 15.11
N THR A 47 -14.31 -1.17 14.36
CA THR A 47 -14.31 -1.40 12.90
C THR A 47 -14.02 -2.88 12.62
N LYS A 48 -15.08 -3.64 12.28
CA LYS A 48 -14.98 -5.09 11.94
C LYS A 48 -14.92 -5.36 10.43
N THR A 49 -15.26 -4.37 9.62
CA THR A 49 -15.31 -4.39 8.15
C THR A 49 -14.73 -3.09 7.61
N CYS A 50 -14.22 -3.08 6.38
CA CYS A 50 -13.73 -1.83 5.80
C CYS A 50 -14.90 -0.84 5.63
N LYS A 51 -14.70 0.41 6.06
CA LYS A 51 -15.67 1.50 5.89
C LYS A 51 -15.05 2.63 5.09
N GLU A 52 -15.82 3.17 4.16
CA GLU A 52 -15.39 4.30 3.34
C GLU A 52 -15.94 5.59 3.93
N HIS A 53 -15.06 6.57 4.13
CA HIS A 53 -15.42 7.91 4.55
C HIS A 53 -15.09 8.89 3.43
N ILE A 54 -16.13 9.40 2.78
CA ILE A 54 -16.02 10.33 1.65
C ILE A 54 -16.30 11.73 2.15
N MET A 55 -15.40 12.66 1.85
CA MET A 55 -15.50 14.05 2.28
C MET A 55 -14.74 15.00 1.35
N TRP A 56 -15.11 16.28 1.39
CA TRP A 56 -14.49 17.34 0.60
C TRP A 56 -13.66 18.23 1.51
N PHE A 57 -12.35 18.29 1.25
CA PHE A 57 -11.42 19.02 2.09
C PHE A 57 -10.92 20.29 1.38
N ARG A 58 -11.02 21.43 2.06
CA ARG A 58 -10.43 22.70 1.61
C ARG A 58 -8.94 22.70 1.92
N ARG A 59 -8.11 22.61 0.87
CA ARG A 59 -6.65 22.66 0.99
C ARG A 59 -6.18 24.09 1.23
N THR A 60 -6.29 24.55 2.48
CA THR A 60 -5.70 25.80 2.97
C THR A 60 -4.97 25.58 4.29
N ARG A 61 -3.92 26.37 4.53
CA ARG A 61 -3.43 26.60 5.89
C ARG A 61 -4.36 27.57 6.61
N TYR A 62 -4.20 27.61 7.93
CA TYR A 62 -4.97 28.45 8.82
C TYR A 62 -4.05 29.38 9.60
N LYS A 63 -4.58 30.55 9.96
CA LYS A 63 -3.94 31.56 10.80
C LYS A 63 -4.79 31.84 12.03
N LEU A 64 -4.13 32.22 13.12
CA LEU A 64 -4.80 32.69 14.34
C LEU A 64 -4.89 34.21 14.31
N VAL A 65 -6.06 34.76 14.64
CA VAL A 65 -6.32 36.19 14.69
C VAL A 65 -6.86 36.54 16.07
N ASP A 66 -6.32 37.60 16.65
CA ASP A 66 -6.79 38.18 17.90
C ASP A 66 -8.09 38.95 17.66
N ILE A 67 -9.15 38.68 18.42
CA ILE A 67 -10.49 39.24 18.17
C ILE A 67 -10.50 40.74 18.38
N GLU A 68 -9.92 41.23 19.48
CA GLU A 68 -9.94 42.64 19.85
C GLU A 68 -9.14 43.49 18.87
N SER A 69 -7.92 43.06 18.55
CA SER A 69 -7.03 43.84 17.70
C SER A 69 -7.20 43.55 16.21
N SER A 70 -7.89 42.47 15.83
CA SER A 70 -7.95 41.95 14.45
C SER A 70 -6.58 41.68 13.82
N HIS A 71 -5.53 41.58 14.63
CA HIS A 71 -4.17 41.31 14.17
C HIS A 71 -3.90 39.81 14.14
N GLN A 72 -3.17 39.35 13.12
CA GLN A 72 -2.69 37.98 13.06
C GLN A 72 -1.67 37.73 14.18
N ILE A 73 -1.89 36.65 14.93
CA ILE A 73 -0.94 36.14 15.91
C ILE A 73 0.03 35.20 15.19
N ASP A 74 1.32 35.46 15.34
CA ASP A 74 2.37 34.60 14.78
C ASP A 74 2.58 33.36 15.66
N VAL A 75 2.00 32.23 15.25
CA VAL A 75 2.21 30.93 15.89
C VAL A 75 3.30 30.16 15.15
N SER A 76 4.56 30.42 15.54
CA SER A 76 5.72 29.76 14.96
C SER A 76 6.11 28.51 15.76
N GLU A 77 5.86 27.33 15.19
CA GLU A 77 6.26 26.02 15.76
C GLU A 77 7.79 25.85 15.89
N ASP A 78 8.57 26.62 15.14
CA ASP A 78 10.04 26.59 15.18
C ASP A 78 10.64 27.41 16.33
N ASN A 79 9.82 28.25 16.98
CA ASN A 79 10.23 29.07 18.11
C ASN A 79 9.52 28.56 19.37
N GLU A 80 9.96 27.39 19.84
CA GLU A 80 9.38 26.69 21.01
C GLU A 80 9.32 27.58 22.26
N ASP A 81 10.34 28.40 22.49
CA ASP A 81 10.35 29.37 23.60
C ASP A 81 9.20 30.37 23.50
N HIS A 82 8.96 30.93 22.30
CA HIS A 82 7.86 31.84 22.06
C HIS A 82 6.50 31.13 22.19
N LEU A 83 6.38 29.96 21.56
CA LEU A 83 5.17 29.14 21.56
C LEU A 83 4.74 28.82 23.00
N PHE A 84 5.61 28.20 23.79
CA PHE A 84 5.27 27.70 25.12
C PHE A 84 5.14 28.80 26.16
N HIS A 85 6.00 29.83 26.13
CA HIS A 85 6.00 30.84 27.18
C HIS A 85 5.13 32.06 26.90
N LYS A 86 4.77 32.33 25.63
CA LYS A 86 4.02 33.55 25.27
C LYS A 86 2.67 33.30 24.62
N ILE A 87 2.43 32.15 23.99
CA ILE A 87 1.22 31.95 23.17
C ILE A 87 0.34 30.84 23.72
N TRP A 88 0.85 29.60 23.80
CA TRP A 88 0.04 28.39 23.93
C TRP A 88 -1.02 28.42 25.04
N LYS A 89 -0.65 28.71 26.29
CA LYS A 89 -1.59 28.78 27.43
C LYS A 89 -2.17 30.18 27.70
N ARG A 90 -1.82 31.17 26.88
CA ARG A 90 -2.22 32.58 27.07
C ARG A 90 -3.26 33.05 26.07
N LYS A 91 -3.48 32.29 24.99
CA LYS A 91 -4.47 32.59 23.96
C LYS A 91 -5.52 31.48 23.98
N THR A 92 -6.77 31.88 24.14
CA THR A 92 -7.92 30.98 24.29
C THR A 92 -8.89 31.19 23.13
N ALA A 93 -9.89 30.31 23.03
CA ALA A 93 -10.97 30.47 22.07
C ALA A 93 -11.88 31.69 22.34
N GLU A 94 -11.77 32.34 23.52
CA GLU A 94 -12.51 33.56 23.85
C GLU A 94 -11.84 34.83 23.29
N ASP A 95 -10.51 34.80 23.15
CA ASP A 95 -9.70 35.96 22.74
C ASP A 95 -9.31 35.91 21.26
N CYS A 96 -9.44 34.75 20.61
CA CYS A 96 -8.86 34.48 19.30
C CYS A 96 -9.80 33.63 18.43
N GLU A 97 -9.63 33.77 17.12
CA GLU A 97 -10.33 32.98 16.12
C GLU A 97 -9.37 32.42 15.07
N ILE A 98 -9.71 31.26 14.49
CA ILE A 98 -8.94 30.61 13.42
C ILE A 98 -9.58 30.93 12.07
N PHE A 99 -8.81 31.55 11.18
CA PHE A 99 -9.24 31.86 9.82
C PHE A 99 -8.44 31.07 8.78
N PRO A 100 -9.06 30.68 7.65
CA PRO A 100 -8.30 30.18 6.52
C PRO A 100 -7.37 31.28 5.99
N LEU A 101 -6.19 30.88 5.53
CA LEU A 101 -5.21 31.79 4.93
C LEU A 101 -5.67 32.25 3.53
N GLU A 102 -6.30 31.36 2.78
CA GLU A 102 -6.83 31.61 1.44
C GLU A 102 -8.35 31.81 1.48
N ASN A 103 -8.86 32.81 0.75
CA ASN A 103 -10.29 33.11 0.71
C ASN A 103 -11.09 32.07 -0.10
N ASN A 104 -10.50 31.51 -1.16
CA ASN A 104 -11.13 30.51 -2.04
C ASN A 104 -10.15 29.35 -2.29
N PRO A 105 -9.89 28.50 -1.29
CA PRO A 105 -8.93 27.42 -1.42
C PRO A 105 -9.44 26.34 -2.36
N ARG A 106 -8.51 25.55 -2.90
CA ARG A 106 -8.86 24.38 -3.70
C ARG A 106 -9.53 23.32 -2.83
N THR A 107 -10.61 22.73 -3.34
CA THR A 107 -11.27 21.60 -2.68
C THR A 107 -10.84 20.30 -3.34
N THR A 108 -10.53 19.30 -2.50
CA THR A 108 -10.15 17.95 -2.94
C THR A 108 -11.11 16.93 -2.35
N LYS A 109 -11.57 16.00 -3.19
CA LYS A 109 -12.39 14.87 -2.75
C LYS A 109 -11.49 13.79 -2.15
N LEU A 110 -11.75 13.43 -0.90
CA LEU A 110 -11.03 12.42 -0.15
C LEU A 110 -11.93 11.22 0.09
N ARG A 111 -11.41 10.03 -0.19
CA ARG A 111 -11.96 8.75 0.24
C ARG A 111 -10.97 8.08 1.18
N LEU A 112 -11.31 8.09 2.46
CA LEU A 112 -10.55 7.39 3.50
C LEU A 112 -11.14 5.99 3.67
N ILE A 113 -10.35 4.96 3.38
CA ILE A 113 -10.71 3.56 3.57
C ILE A 113 -10.22 3.17 4.97
N ASP A 114 -11.13 3.17 5.94
CA ASP A 114 -10.86 2.72 7.31
C ASP A 114 -10.81 1.20 7.36
N THR A 115 -9.68 0.63 7.74
CA THR A 115 -9.51 -0.81 7.86
C THR A 115 -9.76 -1.29 9.30
N PRO A 116 -10.19 -2.55 9.49
CA PRO A 116 -10.23 -3.15 10.81
C PRO A 116 -8.91 -3.03 11.58
N GLY A 117 -9.01 -2.91 12.91
CA GLY A 117 -7.84 -2.88 13.80
C GLY A 117 -7.12 -4.24 13.88
N LEU A 118 -5.79 -4.19 14.06
CA LEU A 118 -4.89 -5.34 13.93
C LEU A 118 -4.67 -6.12 15.24
N ASP A 119 -5.22 -5.66 16.35
CA ASP A 119 -4.94 -6.25 17.67
C ASP A 119 -6.05 -7.15 18.21
N ASP A 120 -7.06 -7.44 17.39
CA ASP A 120 -8.06 -8.43 17.74
C ASP A 120 -7.38 -9.82 17.76
N SER A 121 -7.65 -10.58 18.82
CA SER A 121 -6.99 -11.83 19.25
C SER A 121 -6.57 -12.85 18.16
N GLN A 122 -5.63 -13.74 18.53
CA GLN A 122 -5.11 -14.90 17.80
C GLN A 122 -5.97 -15.34 16.59
N GLY A 123 -5.49 -15.06 15.36
CA GLY A 123 -6.12 -15.51 14.11
C GLY A 123 -6.98 -14.47 13.36
N SER A 124 -7.07 -13.22 13.82
CA SER A 124 -7.86 -12.17 13.13
C SER A 124 -7.13 -11.44 11.99
N ASP A 125 -5.80 -11.53 11.89
CA ASP A 125 -5.02 -10.78 10.90
C ASP A 125 -5.33 -11.20 9.46
N ASP A 126 -5.44 -12.51 9.21
CA ASP A 126 -5.81 -13.05 7.90
C ASP A 126 -7.21 -12.60 7.47
N ARG A 127 -8.14 -12.52 8.43
CA ARG A 127 -9.49 -12.01 8.17
C ARG A 127 -9.45 -10.54 7.76
N ASN A 128 -8.67 -9.73 8.47
CA ASN A 128 -8.54 -8.30 8.21
C ASN A 128 -7.91 -8.07 6.83
N ILE A 129 -6.86 -8.82 6.50
CA ILE A 129 -6.22 -8.82 5.18
C ILE A 129 -7.23 -9.18 4.08
N VAL A 130 -7.97 -10.28 4.25
CA VAL A 130 -9.00 -10.73 3.30
C VAL A 130 -10.07 -9.66 3.11
N GLU A 131 -10.56 -9.07 4.20
CA GLU A 131 -11.57 -8.01 4.18
C GLU A 131 -11.07 -6.79 3.39
N VAL A 132 -9.83 -6.34 3.61
CA VAL A 132 -9.22 -5.23 2.88
C VAL A 132 -9.08 -5.57 1.40
N MET A 133 -8.54 -6.73 1.07
CA MET A 133 -8.34 -7.13 -0.33
C MET A 133 -9.66 -7.33 -1.09
N MET A 134 -10.69 -7.86 -0.44
CA MET A 134 -12.05 -7.92 -0.99
C MET A 134 -12.66 -6.53 -1.20
N HIS A 135 -12.42 -5.61 -0.26
CA HIS A 135 -12.89 -4.24 -0.38
C HIS A 135 -12.25 -3.55 -1.59
N LEU A 136 -10.93 -3.68 -1.74
CA LEU A 136 -10.21 -3.16 -2.89
C LEU A 136 -10.67 -3.80 -4.21
N LYS A 137 -10.90 -5.12 -4.24
CA LYS A 137 -11.49 -5.82 -5.39
C LYS A 137 -12.83 -5.19 -5.80
N ARG A 138 -13.74 -4.96 -4.85
CA ARG A 138 -15.03 -4.30 -5.10
C ARG A 138 -14.85 -2.89 -5.66
N LEU A 139 -13.93 -2.10 -5.10
CA LEU A 139 -13.62 -0.75 -5.60
C LEU A 139 -13.10 -0.78 -7.04
N SER A 140 -12.27 -1.76 -7.40
CA SER A 140 -11.77 -1.91 -8.77
C SER A 140 -12.86 -2.18 -9.80
N GLN A 141 -14.02 -2.69 -9.36
CA GLN A 141 -15.18 -3.01 -10.19
C GLN A 141 -16.23 -1.89 -10.21
N ALA A 142 -16.11 -0.88 -9.33
CA ALA A 142 -17.14 0.14 -9.10
C ALA A 142 -17.17 1.29 -10.14
N GLY A 143 -16.18 1.37 -11.04
CA GLY A 143 -16.15 2.35 -12.14
C GLY A 143 -15.11 3.46 -12.00
N GLU A 144 -15.26 4.54 -12.76
CA GLU A 144 -14.29 5.65 -12.85
C GLU A 144 -14.10 6.36 -11.50
N GLY A 145 -12.84 6.65 -11.15
CA GLY A 145 -12.46 7.33 -9.89
C GLY A 145 -12.23 6.40 -8.69
N HIS A 146 -12.66 5.13 -8.77
CA HIS A 146 -12.54 4.15 -7.68
C HIS A 146 -11.41 3.12 -7.89
N ASN A 147 -10.82 3.09 -9.08
CA ASN A 147 -9.95 2.01 -9.55
C ASN A 147 -8.46 2.20 -9.21
N HIS A 148 -8.13 3.12 -8.31
CA HIS A 148 -6.76 3.40 -7.88
C HIS A 148 -6.66 3.66 -6.38
N LEU A 149 -5.48 3.43 -5.82
CA LEU A 149 -5.05 3.92 -4.52
C LEU A 149 -4.02 5.03 -4.70
N THR A 150 -4.17 6.13 -3.96
CA THR A 150 -3.23 7.26 -3.98
C THR A 150 -2.12 7.09 -2.96
N ALA A 151 -2.46 6.62 -1.76
CA ALA A 151 -1.51 6.47 -0.67
C ALA A 151 -1.92 5.34 0.29
N ILE A 152 -0.90 4.77 0.93
CA ILE A 152 -1.06 3.94 2.14
C ILE A 152 -0.57 4.77 3.32
N VAL A 153 -1.36 4.79 4.39
CA VAL A 153 -1.06 5.55 5.60
C VAL A 153 -1.06 4.61 6.79
N PHE A 154 0.07 4.54 7.49
CA PHE A 154 0.13 3.89 8.78
C PHE A 154 -0.23 4.88 9.88
N VAL A 155 -1.36 4.67 10.54
CA VAL A 155 -1.81 5.47 11.69
C VAL A 155 -1.37 4.76 12.96
N LEU A 156 -0.39 5.35 13.65
CA LEU A 156 0.32 4.75 14.77
C LEU A 156 0.28 5.68 15.97
N SER A 157 0.23 5.14 17.19
CA SER A 157 0.47 5.96 18.38
C SER A 157 1.91 6.48 18.38
N SER A 158 2.10 7.76 18.70
CA SER A 158 3.43 8.37 18.87
C SER A 158 4.23 7.77 20.03
N THR A 159 3.55 7.20 21.03
CA THR A 159 4.16 6.73 22.28
C THR A 159 4.41 5.22 22.34
N GLU A 160 3.78 4.43 21.46
CA GLU A 160 3.88 2.96 21.49
C GLU A 160 5.05 2.45 20.63
N ALA A 161 5.68 1.36 21.03
CA ALA A 161 6.73 0.74 20.22
C ALA A 161 6.16 0.06 18.96
N PHE A 162 6.99 -0.08 17.92
CA PHE A 162 6.60 -0.80 16.71
C PHE A 162 6.59 -2.33 16.94
N SER A 163 5.40 -2.89 17.17
CA SER A 163 5.22 -4.31 17.50
C SER A 163 5.63 -5.26 16.35
N GLY A 164 5.96 -6.51 16.68
CA GLY A 164 6.28 -7.53 15.67
C GLY A 164 5.11 -7.83 14.72
N LYS A 165 3.87 -7.71 15.19
CA LYS A 165 2.68 -7.84 14.33
C LYS A 165 2.62 -6.73 13.28
N LEU A 166 2.89 -5.49 13.68
CA LEU A 166 2.95 -4.35 12.76
C LEU A 166 4.03 -4.58 11.68
N GLN A 167 5.17 -5.17 12.06
CA GLN A 167 6.25 -5.52 11.12
C GLN A 167 5.80 -6.55 10.08
N ASN A 168 5.15 -7.64 10.51
CA ASN A 168 4.63 -8.65 9.60
C ASN A 168 3.60 -8.05 8.61
N LEU A 169 2.71 -7.19 9.12
CA LEU A 169 1.71 -6.56 8.29
C LEU A 169 2.31 -5.55 7.31
N TYR A 170 3.28 -4.76 7.76
CA TYR A 170 4.03 -3.85 6.90
C TYR A 170 4.64 -4.61 5.72
N GLN A 171 5.33 -5.72 5.99
CA GLN A 171 5.94 -6.57 4.97
C GLN A 171 4.88 -7.16 4.02
N TYR A 172 3.73 -7.56 4.57
CA TYR A 172 2.61 -8.06 3.77
C TYR A 172 2.13 -7.02 2.75
N TYR A 173 1.78 -5.81 3.20
CA TYR A 173 1.33 -4.75 2.29
C TYR A 173 2.41 -4.28 1.34
N GLN A 174 3.68 -4.29 1.76
CA GLN A 174 4.81 -3.95 0.90
C GLN A 174 4.92 -4.91 -0.29
N ARG A 175 4.72 -6.21 -0.06
CA ARG A 175 4.69 -7.22 -1.14
C ARG A 175 3.45 -7.09 -2.04
N CYS A 176 2.31 -6.69 -1.47
CA CYS A 176 1.06 -6.54 -2.22
C CYS A 176 1.05 -5.28 -3.11
N MET A 177 1.62 -4.17 -2.62
CA MET A 177 1.47 -2.83 -3.19
C MET A 177 2.80 -2.05 -3.21
N PRO A 178 3.88 -2.60 -3.80
CA PRO A 178 5.23 -2.04 -3.64
C PRO A 178 5.36 -0.59 -4.16
N SER A 179 4.63 -0.22 -5.22
CA SER A 179 4.66 1.14 -5.78
C SER A 179 4.19 2.22 -4.80
N LEU A 180 3.33 1.89 -3.83
CA LEU A 180 2.82 2.87 -2.87
C LEU A 180 3.81 3.14 -1.72
N PHE A 181 4.81 2.27 -1.52
CA PHE A 181 5.75 2.38 -0.41
C PHE A 181 6.83 3.44 -0.63
N GLY A 182 7.09 3.82 -1.88
CA GLY A 182 7.91 5.00 -2.18
C GLY A 182 7.28 6.30 -1.66
N GLY A 183 5.95 6.36 -1.59
CA GLY A 183 5.17 7.48 -1.06
C GLY A 183 4.59 7.25 0.33
N LEU A 184 5.07 6.26 1.09
CA LEU A 184 4.50 5.87 2.38
C LEU A 184 4.43 7.03 3.37
N ALA A 185 3.26 7.19 4.02
CA ALA A 185 3.07 8.12 5.12
C ALA A 185 2.83 7.38 6.44
N VAL A 186 3.36 7.95 7.52
CA VAL A 186 3.10 7.53 8.90
C VAL A 186 2.49 8.72 9.63
N VAL A 187 1.27 8.55 10.13
CA VAL A 187 0.58 9.54 10.97
C VAL A 187 0.70 9.07 12.41
N ASN A 188 1.50 9.81 13.20
CA ASN A 188 1.71 9.55 14.62
C ASN A 188 0.64 10.33 15.42
N THR A 189 -0.36 9.61 15.91
CA THR A 189 -1.45 10.13 16.74
C THR A 189 -1.02 10.24 18.20
N ARG A 190 -1.88 10.82 19.04
CA ARG A 190 -1.64 11.05 20.48
C ARG A 190 -0.41 11.92 20.77
N PHE A 191 0.06 12.70 19.79
CA PHE A 191 1.15 13.65 19.98
C PHE A 191 0.57 14.98 20.45
N SER A 192 0.66 15.28 21.75
CA SER A 192 0.10 16.51 22.32
C SER A 192 1.12 17.62 22.51
N VAL A 193 0.65 18.88 22.54
CA VAL A 193 1.52 20.03 22.80
C VAL A 193 2.12 19.98 24.21
N GLU A 194 1.44 19.35 25.17
CA GLU A 194 1.96 19.12 26.52
C GLU A 194 3.11 18.10 26.54
N GLU A 195 3.02 16.99 25.80
CA GLU A 195 4.15 16.06 25.64
C GLU A 195 5.35 16.76 25.00
N TRP A 196 5.10 17.60 23.99
CA TRP A 196 6.12 18.43 23.37
C TRP A 196 6.76 19.40 24.38
N LEU A 197 5.98 20.09 25.22
CA LEU A 197 6.49 20.95 26.29
C LEU A 197 7.35 20.16 27.30
N GLN A 198 6.93 18.96 27.69
CA GLN A 198 7.70 18.12 28.61
C GLN A 198 9.08 17.80 28.05
N ARG A 199 9.15 17.43 26.76
CA ARG A 199 10.43 17.20 26.07
C ARG A 199 11.27 18.47 26.02
N TYR A 200 10.67 19.60 25.67
CA TYR A 200 11.33 20.91 25.65
C TYR A 200 11.99 21.24 27.01
N ASN A 201 11.22 21.15 28.09
CA ASN A 201 11.71 21.37 29.44
C ASN A 201 12.82 20.39 29.85
N SER A 202 12.74 19.13 29.42
CA SER A 202 13.77 18.12 29.71
C SER A 202 15.11 18.46 29.06
N ILE A 203 15.10 19.01 27.85
CA ILE A 203 16.29 19.42 27.11
C ILE A 203 16.92 20.66 27.76
N GLN A 204 16.09 21.63 28.15
CA GLN A 204 16.55 22.87 28.82
C GLN A 204 17.18 22.60 30.19
N LYS A 205 16.73 21.58 30.91
CA LYS A 205 17.26 21.19 32.24
C LYS A 205 18.58 20.42 32.19
N ARG A 206 19.10 20.04 31.01
CA ARG A 206 20.36 19.28 30.90
C ARG A 206 21.57 20.14 31.32
N PRO A 207 22.53 19.60 32.12
CA PRO A 207 23.70 20.36 32.56
C PRO A 207 24.52 20.90 31.38
N LYS A 208 24.80 22.21 31.36
CA LYS A 208 25.59 22.88 30.32
C LYS A 208 26.99 22.25 30.09
N SER A 209 27.53 21.50 31.06
CA SER A 209 28.81 20.80 30.99
C SER A 209 28.79 19.55 30.10
N LEU A 210 27.66 18.82 30.02
CA LEU A 210 27.47 17.68 29.11
C LEU A 210 27.26 18.16 27.66
N ILE A 211 26.57 19.28 27.47
CA ILE A 211 26.34 19.90 26.17
C ILE A 211 27.66 20.40 25.55
N LYS A 212 28.56 20.97 26.37
CA LYS A 212 29.90 21.44 25.93
C LYS A 212 30.87 20.33 25.52
N LYS A 213 30.77 19.12 26.09
CA LYS A 213 31.67 18.00 25.76
C LYS A 213 31.27 17.26 24.47
N VAL A 214 29.99 17.31 24.09
CA VAL A 214 29.48 16.63 22.89
C VAL A 214 29.39 17.55 21.67
N SER A 215 29.49 18.89 21.83
CA SER A 215 29.29 19.79 20.68
C SER A 215 30.09 21.10 20.71
N LYS A 216 31.25 21.11 20.06
CA LYS A 216 31.78 22.32 19.40
C LYS A 216 31.23 22.48 17.97
N ALA A 217 30.52 21.48 17.42
CA ALA A 217 30.08 21.45 16.03
C ALA A 217 28.56 21.26 15.81
N VAL A 218 27.76 20.87 16.81
CA VAL A 218 26.33 20.54 16.62
C VAL A 218 25.47 21.30 17.64
N ARG A 219 24.79 22.35 17.19
CA ARG A 219 23.85 23.12 18.01
C ARG A 219 22.56 22.31 18.25
N PRO A 220 21.89 22.45 19.41
CA PRO A 220 20.71 21.63 19.72
C PRO A 220 19.56 21.95 18.74
N ASP A 221 19.00 20.89 18.15
CA ASP A 221 17.75 20.93 17.40
C ASP A 221 16.57 21.26 18.34
N SER A 222 15.44 21.71 17.79
CA SER A 222 14.22 21.91 18.58
C SER A 222 13.71 20.57 19.15
N ALA A 223 12.99 20.62 20.28
CA ALA A 223 12.44 19.43 20.92
C ALA A 223 11.52 18.64 19.97
N ARG A 224 10.73 19.33 19.15
CA ARG A 224 9.91 18.72 18.09
C ARG A 224 10.76 17.97 17.09
N ILE A 225 11.78 18.62 16.52
CA ILE A 225 12.67 17.99 15.53
C ILE A 225 13.31 16.73 16.11
N ILE A 226 13.69 16.76 17.39
CA ILE A 226 14.26 15.60 18.08
C ILE A 226 13.25 14.45 18.16
N ILE A 227 12.03 14.70 18.65
CA ILE A 227 10.98 13.67 18.74
C ILE A 227 10.69 13.07 17.35
N MET A 228 10.53 13.94 16.36
CA MET A 228 10.22 13.52 15.00
C MET A 228 11.34 12.67 14.39
N ARG A 229 12.60 13.06 14.63
CA ARG A 229 13.77 12.34 14.14
C ARG A 229 13.94 10.99 14.83
N GLU A 230 13.91 10.95 16.16
CA GLU A 230 14.10 9.71 16.93
C GLU A 230 13.11 8.63 16.47
N ARG A 231 11.84 9.00 16.30
CA ARG A 231 10.78 8.10 15.86
C ARG A 231 10.94 7.65 14.40
N ARG A 232 11.36 8.54 13.51
CA ARG A 232 11.63 8.22 12.09
C ARG A 232 12.87 7.33 11.93
N GLU A 233 13.93 7.59 12.69
CA GLU A 233 15.14 6.76 12.71
C GLU A 233 14.82 5.36 13.24
N GLU A 234 13.98 5.26 14.28
CA GLU A 234 13.50 3.97 14.77
C GLU A 234 12.70 3.22 13.70
N PHE A 235 11.79 3.91 13.01
CA PHE A 235 11.01 3.33 11.91
C PHE A 235 11.93 2.85 10.78
N LEU A 236 12.84 3.70 10.30
CA LEU A 236 13.81 3.34 9.26
C LEU A 236 14.66 2.13 9.66
N ARG A 237 15.11 2.07 10.92
CA ARG A 237 15.90 0.94 11.44
C ARG A 237 15.12 -0.38 11.40
N ILE A 238 13.83 -0.37 11.69
CA ILE A 238 13.00 -1.57 11.79
C ILE A 238 12.45 -2.00 10.42
N PHE A 239 11.98 -1.05 9.62
CA PHE A 239 11.27 -1.32 8.37
C PHE A 239 12.14 -1.15 7.12
N GLY A 240 13.34 -0.57 7.25
CA GLY A 240 14.26 -0.35 6.13
C GLY A 240 13.81 0.72 5.13
N GLN A 241 12.72 1.45 5.42
CA GLN A 241 12.15 2.47 4.54
C GLN A 241 12.07 3.81 5.26
N ASP A 242 12.49 4.85 4.54
CA ASP A 242 12.45 6.22 5.03
C ASP A 242 11.09 6.87 4.67
N ALA A 243 10.10 6.70 5.54
CA ALA A 243 8.74 7.19 5.32
C ALA A 243 8.57 8.66 5.76
N ARG A 244 7.52 9.33 5.24
CA ARG A 244 7.13 10.66 5.73
C ARG A 244 6.34 10.53 7.02
N HIS A 245 6.86 11.09 8.11
CA HIS A 245 6.17 11.11 9.40
C HIS A 245 5.44 12.44 9.61
N PHE A 246 4.17 12.33 9.99
CA PHE A 246 3.33 13.41 10.48
C PHE A 246 2.96 13.14 11.94
N TYR A 247 2.64 14.18 12.68
CA TYR A 247 2.30 14.13 14.10
C TYR A 247 1.04 14.93 14.26
N ILE A 248 0.03 14.39 14.93
CA ILE A 248 -1.25 15.06 15.08
C ILE A 248 -1.71 14.92 16.53
N ASP A 249 -2.12 16.05 17.11
CA ASP A 249 -2.93 16.02 18.32
C ASP A 249 -4.37 15.67 17.92
N SER A 250 -4.79 14.47 18.34
CA SER A 250 -6.05 13.89 17.91
C SER A 250 -7.22 14.38 18.76
N VAL A 251 -6.94 14.94 19.95
CA VAL A 251 -7.95 15.50 20.87
C VAL A 251 -7.37 16.79 21.47
N PRO A 252 -7.18 17.84 20.67
CA PRO A 252 -6.71 19.13 21.19
C PRO A 252 -7.73 19.65 22.20
N ASP A 253 -7.26 20.38 23.21
CA ASP A 253 -8.16 21.03 24.16
C ASP A 253 -8.94 22.15 23.44
N ASP A 254 -10.27 22.05 23.42
CA ASP A 254 -11.16 23.02 22.76
C ASP A 254 -10.99 24.44 23.31
N PHE A 255 -10.50 24.59 24.55
CA PHE A 255 -10.17 25.88 25.14
C PHE A 255 -8.84 26.46 24.61
N LEU A 256 -7.88 25.59 24.27
CA LEU A 256 -6.54 25.95 23.80
C LEU A 256 -6.49 26.01 22.27
N ILE A 257 -7.02 27.10 21.72
CA ILE A 257 -7.14 27.35 20.27
C ILE A 257 -5.82 27.22 19.48
N VAL A 258 -4.66 27.37 20.13
CA VAL A 258 -3.34 27.20 19.53
C VAL A 258 -3.10 25.73 19.12
N GLU A 259 -3.57 24.77 19.91
CA GLU A 259 -3.45 23.34 19.60
C GLU A 259 -4.30 22.99 18.37
N GLU A 260 -5.53 23.50 18.33
CA GLU A 260 -6.43 23.32 17.20
C GLU A 260 -5.84 23.91 15.90
N LEU A 261 -5.22 25.09 15.96
CA LEU A 261 -4.51 25.68 14.81
C LEU A 261 -3.39 24.77 14.28
N ILE A 262 -2.57 24.22 15.19
CA ILE A 262 -1.46 23.34 14.84
C ILE A 262 -2.01 22.08 14.16
N THR A 263 -3.02 21.44 14.75
CA THR A 263 -3.67 20.25 14.19
C THR A 263 -4.27 20.49 12.81
N ARG A 264 -4.97 21.62 12.59
CA ARG A 264 -5.51 21.99 11.27
C ARG A 264 -4.42 22.10 10.21
N ASN A 265 -3.32 22.76 10.55
CA ASN A 265 -2.20 22.94 9.64
C ASN A 265 -1.45 21.63 9.35
N HIS A 266 -1.33 20.73 10.32
CA HIS A 266 -0.75 19.39 10.09
C HIS A 266 -1.63 18.53 9.21
N ILE A 267 -2.96 18.58 9.37
CA ILE A 267 -3.89 17.89 8.46
C ILE A 267 -3.78 18.45 7.04
N TYR A 268 -3.70 19.77 6.88
CA TYR A 268 -3.42 20.36 5.58
C TYR A 268 -2.12 19.81 4.96
N ASP A 269 -1.02 19.76 5.72
CA ASP A 269 0.26 19.26 5.22
C ASP A 269 0.17 17.77 4.81
N ILE A 270 -0.59 16.96 5.55
CA ILE A 270 -0.86 15.54 5.24
C ILE A 270 -1.65 15.40 3.93
N ILE A 271 -2.77 16.11 3.79
CA ILE A 271 -3.60 16.02 2.58
C ILE A 271 -2.84 16.56 1.37
N ASN A 272 -2.04 17.60 1.54
CA ASN A 272 -1.17 18.14 0.50
C ASN A 272 -0.11 17.13 0.06
N TYR A 273 0.48 16.39 1.00
CA TYR A 273 1.40 15.31 0.70
C TYR A 273 0.71 14.21 -0.11
N PHE A 274 -0.48 13.76 0.27
CA PHE A 274 -1.24 12.75 -0.49
C PHE A 274 -1.56 13.21 -1.92
N ALA A 275 -1.95 14.47 -2.09
CA ALA A 275 -2.24 15.04 -3.40
C ALA A 275 -1.03 15.12 -4.33
N SER A 276 0.20 14.98 -3.79
CA SER A 276 1.43 14.95 -4.58
C SER A 276 1.87 13.54 -4.99
N GLN A 277 1.27 12.48 -4.41
CA GLN A 277 1.67 11.10 -4.67
C GLN A 277 1.14 10.58 -6.02
N ASN A 278 1.81 9.58 -6.56
CA ASN A 278 1.38 8.90 -7.78
C ASN A 278 0.36 7.80 -7.47
N PRO A 279 -0.84 7.83 -8.09
CA PRO A 279 -1.83 6.80 -7.87
C PRO A 279 -1.42 5.46 -8.52
N MET A 280 -1.62 4.37 -7.80
CA MET A 280 -1.45 3.00 -8.26
C MET A 280 -2.82 2.40 -8.61
N PRO A 281 -3.03 1.91 -9.85
CA PRO A 281 -4.24 1.17 -10.18
C PRO A 281 -4.42 -0.06 -9.28
N ILE A 282 -5.63 -0.30 -8.77
CA ILE A 282 -5.93 -1.44 -7.89
C ILE A 282 -5.67 -2.77 -8.60
N LEU A 283 -5.84 -2.83 -9.92
CA LEU A 283 -5.55 -4.02 -10.73
C LEU A 283 -4.07 -4.45 -10.68
N ASN A 284 -3.16 -3.52 -10.32
CA ASN A 284 -1.74 -3.82 -10.16
C ASN A 284 -1.41 -4.41 -8.78
N ILE A 285 -2.38 -4.51 -7.87
CA ILE A 285 -2.20 -5.07 -6.53
C ILE A 285 -2.13 -6.59 -6.62
N LYS A 286 -1.13 -7.16 -5.95
CA LYS A 286 -0.99 -8.60 -5.77
C LYS A 286 -1.62 -9.00 -4.44
N LEU A 287 -2.47 -10.02 -4.45
CA LEU A 287 -2.89 -10.70 -3.23
C LEU A 287 -1.81 -11.71 -2.86
N VAL A 288 -0.96 -11.37 -1.89
CA VAL A 288 -0.05 -12.35 -1.31
C VAL A 288 -0.84 -13.29 -0.40
N LYS A 289 -0.62 -14.60 -0.50
CA LYS A 289 -1.33 -15.58 0.32
C LYS A 289 -0.80 -15.57 1.76
N SER A 290 -1.69 -15.60 2.74
CA SER A 290 -1.30 -15.79 4.15
C SER A 290 -0.82 -17.21 4.40
N THR A 291 -0.21 -17.47 5.56
CA THR A 291 0.21 -18.83 5.95
C THR A 291 -0.96 -19.81 5.95
N THR A 292 -2.13 -19.40 6.45
CA THR A 292 -3.31 -20.26 6.42
C THR A 292 -3.80 -20.51 5.00
N MET A 293 -3.81 -19.49 4.13
CA MET A 293 -4.16 -19.69 2.71
C MET A 293 -3.22 -20.69 2.03
N LEU A 294 -1.91 -20.57 2.27
CA LEU A 294 -0.91 -21.48 1.72
C LEU A 294 -1.10 -22.93 2.19
N GLN A 295 -1.42 -23.13 3.47
CA GLN A 295 -1.69 -24.47 4.02
C GLN A 295 -2.95 -25.10 3.42
N ILE A 296 -4.00 -24.30 3.21
CA ILE A 296 -5.22 -24.76 2.53
C ILE A 296 -4.90 -25.17 1.10
N ASP A 297 -4.16 -24.32 0.38
CA ASP A 297 -3.76 -24.60 -0.99
C ASP A 297 -2.84 -25.83 -1.10
N GLU A 298 -1.98 -26.06 -0.10
CA GLU A 298 -1.14 -27.25 0.00
C GLU A 298 -1.98 -28.53 0.18
N MET A 299 -3.03 -28.49 1.00
CA MET A 299 -3.95 -29.63 1.16
C MET A 299 -4.70 -29.92 -0.14
N LEU A 300 -5.27 -28.89 -0.79
CA LEU A 300 -5.96 -29.02 -2.07
C LEU A 300 -5.02 -29.58 -3.15
N ALA A 301 -3.80 -29.05 -3.22
CA ALA A 301 -2.77 -29.54 -4.13
C ALA A 301 -2.38 -30.99 -3.82
N GLY A 302 -2.38 -31.40 -2.55
CA GLY A 302 -2.15 -32.77 -2.12
C GLY A 302 -3.18 -33.75 -2.69
N TRP A 303 -4.47 -33.47 -2.51
CA TRP A 303 -5.55 -34.29 -3.07
C TRP A 303 -5.53 -34.31 -4.61
N LEU A 304 -5.26 -33.17 -5.23
CA LEU A 304 -5.16 -33.09 -6.68
C LEU A 304 -3.96 -33.87 -7.22
N LYS A 305 -2.82 -33.89 -6.52
CA LYS A 305 -1.66 -34.74 -6.83
C LYS A 305 -1.98 -36.23 -6.69
N GLU A 306 -2.75 -36.61 -5.67
CA GLU A 306 -3.20 -38.01 -5.51
C GLU A 306 -4.07 -38.45 -6.69
N ALA A 307 -5.09 -37.65 -7.05
CA ALA A 307 -5.95 -37.93 -8.19
C ALA A 307 -5.16 -37.98 -9.49
N LYS A 308 -4.25 -37.02 -9.70
CA LYS A 308 -3.33 -37.00 -10.84
C LYS A 308 -2.51 -38.28 -10.91
N SER A 309 -2.00 -38.78 -9.78
CA SER A 309 -1.22 -40.03 -9.72
C SER A 309 -2.05 -41.24 -10.18
N LYS A 310 -3.28 -41.38 -9.65
CA LYS A 310 -4.22 -42.45 -10.06
C LYS A 310 -4.57 -42.36 -11.55
N LEU A 311 -4.85 -41.15 -12.06
CA LEU A 311 -5.11 -40.91 -13.48
C LEU A 311 -3.90 -41.26 -14.35
N THR A 312 -2.69 -40.88 -13.92
CA THR A 312 -1.45 -41.19 -14.64
C THR A 312 -1.18 -42.70 -14.67
N GLN A 313 -1.48 -43.42 -13.58
CA GLN A 313 -1.40 -44.88 -13.54
C GLN A 313 -2.41 -45.52 -14.50
N ARG A 314 -3.66 -45.06 -14.48
CA ARG A 314 -4.72 -45.54 -15.39
C ARG A 314 -4.35 -45.29 -16.84
N GLU A 315 -3.84 -44.10 -17.14
CA GLU A 315 -3.35 -43.75 -18.45
C GLU A 315 -2.20 -44.65 -18.89
N THR A 316 -1.24 -44.93 -18.01
CA THR A 316 -0.10 -45.83 -18.33
C THR A 316 -0.59 -47.22 -18.74
N VAL A 317 -1.63 -47.74 -18.08
CA VAL A 317 -2.28 -49.00 -18.46
C VAL A 317 -2.95 -48.88 -19.83
N LEU A 318 -3.73 -47.82 -20.08
CA LEU A 318 -4.41 -47.60 -21.35
C LEU A 318 -3.41 -47.39 -22.51
N LEU A 319 -2.28 -46.72 -22.26
CA LEU A 319 -1.19 -46.56 -23.22
C LEU A 319 -0.49 -47.90 -23.52
N GLY A 320 -0.35 -48.78 -22.52
CA GLY A 320 0.15 -50.14 -22.71
C GLY A 320 -0.76 -51.02 -23.57
N LEU A 321 -2.06 -50.74 -23.57
CA LEU A 321 -3.08 -51.38 -24.42
C LEU A 321 -3.27 -50.67 -25.77
N SER A 322 -2.68 -49.50 -25.95
CA SER A 322 -2.82 -48.69 -27.17
C SER A 322 -1.71 -48.99 -28.17
N ASP A 323 -2.01 -48.76 -29.45
CA ASP A 323 -1.01 -48.83 -30.51
C ASP A 323 -0.02 -47.64 -30.43
N ALA A 324 0.98 -47.64 -31.31
CA ALA A 324 1.97 -46.55 -31.38
C ALA A 324 1.30 -45.19 -31.65
N SER A 325 0.26 -45.16 -32.49
CA SER A 325 -0.47 -43.95 -32.86
C SER A 325 -1.20 -43.33 -31.66
N GLY A 326 -1.91 -44.12 -30.85
CA GLY A 326 -2.59 -43.64 -29.64
C GLY A 326 -1.62 -43.08 -28.59
N ARG A 327 -0.43 -43.67 -28.44
CA ARG A 327 0.62 -43.18 -27.54
C ARG A 327 1.20 -41.84 -27.99
N ILE A 328 1.49 -41.70 -29.28
CA ILE A 328 1.99 -40.45 -29.85
C ILE A 328 0.93 -39.34 -29.69
N TYR A 329 -0.33 -39.63 -30.03
CA TYR A 329 -1.40 -38.65 -29.95
C TYR A 329 -1.62 -38.12 -28.52
N SER A 330 -1.72 -39.02 -27.52
CA SER A 330 -1.83 -38.65 -26.10
C SER A 330 -0.70 -37.73 -25.65
N SER A 331 0.55 -38.06 -25.99
CA SER A 331 1.72 -37.23 -25.68
C SER A 331 1.63 -35.84 -26.31
N LYS A 332 1.17 -35.73 -27.55
CA LYS A 332 1.05 -34.44 -28.26
C LYS A 332 -0.07 -33.57 -27.69
N ILE A 333 -1.24 -34.13 -27.41
CA ILE A 333 -2.35 -33.39 -26.77
C ILE A 333 -1.89 -32.81 -25.43
N LYS A 334 -1.24 -33.62 -24.59
CA LYS A 334 -0.74 -33.16 -23.30
C LYS A 334 0.21 -31.99 -23.44
N ARG A 335 1.21 -32.14 -24.32
CA ARG A 335 2.18 -31.08 -24.56
C ARG A 335 1.49 -29.79 -25.02
N ALA A 336 0.55 -29.88 -25.96
CA ALA A 336 -0.19 -28.72 -26.45
C ALA A 336 -0.97 -28.01 -25.33
N LEU A 337 -1.74 -28.75 -24.54
CA LEU A 337 -2.54 -28.19 -23.43
C LEU A 337 -1.68 -27.63 -22.29
N THR A 338 -0.58 -28.30 -21.94
CA THR A 338 0.38 -27.78 -20.94
C THR A 338 0.95 -26.43 -21.39
N LEU A 339 1.38 -26.33 -22.65
CA LEU A 339 1.88 -25.08 -23.21
C LEU A 339 0.81 -23.98 -23.27
N GLU A 340 -0.44 -24.33 -23.60
CA GLU A 340 -1.55 -23.36 -23.58
C GLU A 340 -1.79 -22.77 -22.18
N ASN A 341 -1.80 -23.62 -21.15
CA ASN A 341 -1.98 -23.19 -19.77
C ASN A 341 -0.80 -22.32 -19.28
N GLU A 342 0.44 -22.72 -19.57
CA GLU A 342 1.63 -21.93 -19.24
C GLU A 342 1.62 -20.56 -19.93
N LEU A 343 1.23 -20.52 -21.21
CA LEU A 343 1.11 -19.29 -21.98
C LEU A 343 0.07 -18.35 -21.37
N GLU A 344 -1.09 -18.86 -20.96
CA GLU A 344 -2.15 -18.04 -20.35
C GLU A 344 -1.69 -17.44 -19.02
N GLN A 345 -1.03 -18.22 -18.17
CA GLN A 345 -0.48 -17.76 -16.90
C GLN A 345 0.57 -16.66 -17.10
N MET A 346 1.54 -16.87 -18.00
CA MET A 346 2.58 -15.88 -18.30
C MET A 346 1.98 -14.58 -18.86
N LYS A 347 0.94 -14.67 -19.69
CA LYS A 347 0.23 -13.48 -20.21
C LYS A 347 -0.48 -12.69 -19.11
N LYS A 348 -1.12 -13.38 -18.15
CA LYS A 348 -1.76 -12.73 -17.00
C LYS A 348 -0.75 -12.00 -16.13
N GLU A 349 0.40 -12.61 -15.86
CA GLU A 349 1.48 -11.96 -15.10
C GLU A 349 2.08 -10.77 -15.86
N LEU A 350 2.33 -10.94 -17.16
CA LEU A 350 2.83 -9.87 -18.02
C LEU A 350 1.89 -8.66 -18.00
N ALA A 351 0.57 -8.84 -18.04
CA ALA A 351 -0.41 -7.74 -18.03
C ALA A 351 -0.33 -6.87 -16.75
N ILE A 352 0.05 -7.46 -15.61
CA ILE A 352 0.20 -6.75 -14.33
C ILE A 352 1.50 -5.94 -14.30
N LEU A 353 2.57 -6.45 -14.92
CA LEU A 353 3.91 -5.86 -14.87
C LEU A 353 4.21 -4.90 -16.03
N ASP A 354 3.77 -5.25 -17.24
CA ASP A 354 4.03 -4.52 -18.49
C ASP A 354 2.94 -3.49 -18.77
N ASN A 355 2.95 -2.41 -17.99
CA ASN A 355 2.12 -1.23 -18.21
C ASN A 355 2.90 0.06 -17.93
N GLU A 356 2.33 1.18 -18.36
CA GLU A 356 2.91 2.52 -18.19
C GLU A 356 2.50 3.20 -16.87
N SER A 357 1.86 2.46 -15.96
CA SER A 357 1.56 2.99 -14.63
C SER A 357 2.86 3.36 -13.91
N LYS A 358 2.83 4.47 -13.17
CA LYS A 358 3.99 4.94 -12.41
C LYS A 358 4.24 4.03 -11.21
N PHE A 359 5.48 3.60 -11.08
CA PHE A 359 6.07 2.98 -9.92
C PHE A 359 6.78 4.05 -9.10
N THR A 360 6.30 4.35 -7.89
CA THR A 360 6.99 5.34 -7.03
C THR A 360 8.17 4.66 -6.35
N ILE A 361 9.37 5.14 -6.64
CA ILE A 361 10.61 4.66 -6.01
C ILE A 361 10.70 5.25 -4.60
N ARG A 362 10.61 6.59 -4.50
CA ARG A 362 10.69 7.32 -3.24
C ARG A 362 10.12 8.73 -3.39
N THR A 363 9.64 9.30 -2.29
CA THR A 363 9.31 10.72 -2.18
C THR A 363 10.36 11.43 -1.32
N HIS A 364 11.06 12.39 -1.91
CA HIS A 364 12.01 13.25 -1.21
C HIS A 364 11.31 14.49 -0.67
N SER A 365 11.70 14.92 0.53
CA SER A 365 11.17 16.14 1.15
C SER A 365 12.31 17.08 1.50
N THR A 366 12.10 18.39 1.36
CA THR A 366 13.09 19.40 1.78
C THR A 366 13.13 19.59 3.30
N ALA A 367 12.10 19.15 4.04
CA ALA A 367 12.02 19.31 5.49
C ALA A 367 13.29 18.84 6.26
N PRO A 368 13.89 17.68 5.97
CA PRO A 368 15.06 17.19 6.72
C PRO A 368 16.34 17.97 6.41
N LEU A 369 16.39 18.69 5.28
CA LEU A 369 17.55 19.48 4.87
C LEU A 369 17.69 20.75 5.72
N HIS A 370 16.58 21.26 6.24
CA HIS A 370 16.57 22.44 7.08
C HIS A 370 16.85 22.10 8.53
N LYS A 371 18.13 21.81 8.82
CA LYS A 371 18.70 21.78 10.17
C LYS A 371 18.80 23.20 10.73
N LEU A 372 17.66 23.81 11.02
CA LEU A 372 17.61 25.12 11.66
C LEU A 372 17.77 24.92 13.16
N SER A 373 19.01 25.05 13.66
CA SER A 373 19.23 25.19 15.10
C SER A 373 18.39 26.35 15.63
N ALA A 374 17.77 26.23 16.82
CA ALA A 374 16.88 27.24 17.39
C ALA A 374 17.39 28.70 17.32
N PRO A 375 18.70 29.01 17.52
CA PRO A 375 19.20 30.38 17.36
C PRO A 375 19.23 30.88 15.91
N LYS A 376 19.49 30.01 14.93
CA LYS A 376 19.44 30.36 13.49
C LYS A 376 18.00 30.52 13.03
N ALA A 377 17.07 29.69 13.53
CA ALA A 377 15.63 29.88 13.33
C ALA A 377 15.19 31.24 13.90
N PHE A 378 15.57 31.54 15.15
CA PHE A 378 15.31 32.82 15.80
C PHE A 378 15.90 34.02 15.03
N TRP A 379 17.16 33.96 14.58
CA TRP A 379 17.76 35.05 13.80
C TRP A 379 17.12 35.20 12.41
N LYS A 380 16.80 34.11 11.72
CA LYS A 380 16.08 34.19 10.43
C LYS A 380 14.65 34.69 10.60
N TRP A 381 13.99 34.34 11.70
CA TRP A 381 12.68 34.85 12.12
C TRP A 381 12.75 36.34 12.44
N ALA A 382 13.71 36.77 13.27
CA ALA A 382 13.90 38.17 13.66
C ALA A 382 14.24 39.08 12.47
N VAL A 383 14.96 38.58 11.47
CA VAL A 383 15.39 39.34 10.28
C VAL A 383 14.44 39.14 9.09
N ARG A 384 13.43 38.26 9.18
CA ARG A 384 12.46 37.92 8.12
C ARG A 384 13.14 37.66 6.76
N THR A 385 14.17 36.83 6.73
CA THR A 385 14.84 36.47 5.46
C THR A 385 14.17 35.27 4.79
N SER A 386 13.92 35.34 3.48
CA SER A 386 13.48 34.19 2.68
C SER A 386 14.55 33.10 2.65
N ILE A 387 14.17 31.84 2.83
CA ILE A 387 15.08 30.70 2.63
C ILE A 387 15.13 30.41 1.13
N LYS A 388 16.34 30.28 0.57
CA LYS A 388 16.60 29.82 -0.81
C LYS A 388 17.69 28.76 -0.76
N ASP A 389 17.43 27.60 -1.33
CA ASP A 389 18.36 26.46 -1.33
C ASP A 389 17.99 25.49 -2.47
N SER A 390 18.63 24.33 -2.55
CA SER A 390 18.39 23.32 -3.59
C SER A 390 18.36 21.89 -3.05
N LEU A 391 17.60 21.03 -3.72
CA LEU A 391 17.56 19.58 -3.51
C LEU A 391 18.11 18.91 -4.77
N SER A 392 19.08 18.01 -4.61
CA SER A 392 19.57 17.16 -5.71
C SER A 392 19.18 15.71 -5.45
N ILE A 393 18.71 15.04 -6.49
CA ILE A 393 18.20 13.67 -6.46
C ILE A 393 18.90 12.85 -7.54
N GLU A 394 19.40 11.68 -7.13
CA GLU A 394 20.05 10.70 -7.99
C GLU A 394 19.47 9.31 -7.68
N GLU A 395 19.16 8.54 -8.72
CA GLU A 395 18.69 7.15 -8.60
C GLU A 395 19.51 6.24 -9.54
N PRO A 396 20.74 5.86 -9.15
CA PRO A 396 21.63 5.08 -10.01
C PRO A 396 21.06 3.69 -10.34
N ASP A 397 20.29 3.11 -9.42
CA ASP A 397 19.67 1.79 -9.59
C ASP A 397 18.44 1.81 -10.49
N HIS A 398 17.93 3.01 -10.83
CA HIS A 398 16.71 3.20 -11.62
C HIS A 398 16.93 4.21 -12.75
N PRO A 399 17.76 3.88 -13.77
CA PRO A 399 18.03 4.78 -14.87
C PRO A 399 16.75 5.16 -15.62
N GLY A 400 16.62 6.44 -15.94
CA GLY A 400 15.44 6.99 -16.63
C GLY A 400 14.22 7.18 -15.71
N PHE A 401 14.46 7.30 -14.40
CA PHE A 401 13.48 7.84 -13.45
C PHE A 401 13.04 9.25 -13.85
N THR A 402 11.88 9.65 -13.34
CA THR A 402 11.30 10.97 -13.49
C THR A 402 11.04 11.56 -12.11
N VAL A 403 11.16 12.89 -12.00
CA VAL A 403 10.88 13.61 -10.76
C VAL A 403 9.70 14.55 -10.98
N GLU A 404 8.67 14.39 -10.15
CA GLU A 404 7.52 15.26 -10.12
C GLU A 404 7.56 16.12 -8.86
N ALA A 405 7.79 17.41 -9.06
CA ALA A 405 7.87 18.40 -8.01
C ALA A 405 6.73 19.41 -8.23
N SER A 406 5.77 19.46 -7.31
CA SER A 406 4.58 20.31 -7.44
C SER A 406 4.64 21.51 -6.47
N ASN A 407 4.16 22.67 -6.94
CA ASN A 407 4.08 23.90 -6.12
C ASN A 407 2.68 24.01 -5.53
N ASN A 408 2.38 23.12 -4.58
CA ASN A 408 1.05 23.04 -3.98
C ASN A 408 0.93 23.84 -2.67
N LEU A 409 1.99 24.56 -2.28
CA LEU A 409 2.06 25.31 -1.04
C LEU A 409 2.09 26.83 -1.33
N PRO A 410 1.32 27.65 -0.59
CA PRO A 410 1.29 29.09 -0.83
C PRO A 410 2.53 29.83 -0.29
N TYR A 411 3.30 29.19 0.60
CA TYR A 411 4.45 29.79 1.30
C TYR A 411 5.80 29.20 0.87
N SER A 412 5.82 28.16 0.04
CA SER A 412 7.05 27.60 -0.50
C SER A 412 6.84 27.12 -1.92
N GLN A 413 7.88 27.27 -2.75
CA GLN A 413 7.82 26.92 -4.15
C GLN A 413 9.17 26.44 -4.66
N TRP A 414 9.13 25.46 -5.56
CA TRP A 414 10.23 25.12 -6.45
C TRP A 414 10.43 26.29 -7.43
N THR A 415 11.62 26.89 -7.40
CA THR A 415 12.03 28.00 -8.26
C THR A 415 12.69 27.53 -9.55
N THR A 416 13.39 26.39 -9.51
CA THR A 416 13.97 25.74 -10.69
C THR A 416 13.74 24.24 -10.61
N LYS A 417 13.69 23.56 -11.75
CA LYS A 417 13.45 22.12 -11.87
C LYS A 417 14.26 21.60 -13.06
N ASP A 418 15.56 21.44 -12.86
CA ASP A 418 16.50 21.22 -13.95
C ASP A 418 17.01 19.78 -13.93
N TRP A 419 17.06 19.19 -15.12
CA TRP A 419 17.70 17.90 -15.34
C TRP A 419 19.12 18.11 -15.84
N ASN A 420 20.10 17.64 -15.09
CA ASN A 420 21.47 17.58 -15.57
C ASN A 420 21.64 16.29 -16.41
N GLN A 421 21.51 16.42 -17.73
CA GLN A 421 21.56 15.29 -18.67
C GLN A 421 22.88 14.53 -18.61
N ASP A 422 23.99 15.19 -18.29
CA ASP A 422 25.32 14.57 -18.24
C ASP A 422 25.54 13.75 -16.96
N ARG A 423 24.74 13.96 -15.92
CA ARG A 423 24.95 13.36 -14.60
C ARG A 423 23.79 12.52 -14.07
N THR A 424 22.68 12.39 -14.81
CA THR A 424 21.46 11.71 -14.35
C THR A 424 20.93 12.25 -13.01
N VAL A 425 21.21 13.52 -12.71
CA VAL A 425 20.80 14.20 -11.48
C VAL A 425 19.67 15.15 -11.80
N TRP A 426 18.61 15.09 -11.00
CA TRP A 426 17.61 16.14 -10.96
C TRP A 426 17.95 17.14 -9.86
N THR A 427 17.89 18.43 -10.16
CA THR A 427 18.09 19.50 -9.17
C THR A 427 16.90 20.44 -9.15
N GLY A 428 16.28 20.54 -7.98
CA GLY A 428 15.22 21.49 -7.70
C GLY A 428 15.71 22.62 -6.81
N GLY A 429 15.81 23.84 -7.34
CA GLY A 429 15.94 25.03 -6.52
C GLY A 429 14.60 25.35 -5.85
N TYR A 430 14.61 25.81 -4.60
CA TYR A 430 13.38 26.17 -3.90
C TYR A 430 13.53 27.43 -3.05
N SER A 431 12.39 28.04 -2.75
CA SER A 431 12.31 29.19 -1.86
C SER A 431 11.08 29.14 -0.95
N ALA A 432 11.17 29.82 0.20
CA ALA A 432 10.06 30.03 1.11
C ALA A 432 9.83 31.52 1.39
N THR A 433 8.59 31.87 1.75
CA THR A 433 8.30 33.18 2.33
C THR A 433 9.09 33.37 3.63
N PRO A 434 9.47 34.62 3.96
CA PRO A 434 10.14 34.93 5.22
C PRO A 434 9.50 34.31 6.46
N GLY A 435 10.32 33.65 7.28
CA GLY A 435 9.87 33.03 8.54
C GLY A 435 9.22 31.66 8.39
N GLN A 436 9.08 31.12 7.17
CA GLN A 436 8.55 29.79 6.92
C GLN A 436 9.66 28.81 6.50
N ILE A 437 9.56 27.55 6.94
CA ILE A 437 10.41 26.46 6.44
C ILE A 437 9.79 25.93 5.14
N PRO A 438 10.53 25.87 4.02
CA PRO A 438 10.02 25.24 2.82
C PRO A 438 9.98 23.73 3.03
N ILE A 439 8.76 23.18 3.07
CA ILE A 439 8.51 21.74 3.12
C ILE A 439 7.92 21.36 1.78
N LEU A 440 8.76 21.11 0.79
CA LEU A 440 8.36 20.72 -0.54
C LEU A 440 8.71 19.26 -0.76
N ASP A 441 7.84 18.57 -1.50
CA ASP A 441 8.02 17.18 -1.84
C ASP A 441 8.31 17.03 -3.35
N ALA A 442 9.18 16.08 -3.65
CA ALA A 442 9.59 15.69 -4.99
C ALA A 442 9.44 14.17 -5.11
N VAL A 443 8.47 13.73 -5.92
CA VAL A 443 8.14 12.32 -6.09
C VAL A 443 8.97 11.73 -7.22
N VAL A 444 9.77 10.72 -6.88
CA VAL A 444 10.61 10.00 -7.82
C VAL A 444 9.90 8.75 -8.27
N SER A 445 9.68 8.63 -9.58
CA SER A 445 8.97 7.50 -10.15
C SER A 445 9.59 7.01 -11.46
N ILE A 446 9.23 5.80 -11.84
CA ILE A 446 9.60 5.17 -13.11
C ILE A 446 8.39 4.38 -13.62
N SER A 447 8.25 4.09 -14.92
CA SER A 447 7.12 3.23 -15.36
C SER A 447 7.32 1.79 -14.90
N ASN A 448 6.22 1.08 -14.61
CA ASN A 448 6.25 -0.34 -14.26
C ASN A 448 7.02 -1.18 -15.30
N ARG A 449 6.80 -0.92 -16.59
CA ARG A 449 7.55 -1.54 -17.70
C ARG A 449 9.07 -1.44 -17.53
N LYS A 450 9.57 -0.26 -17.14
CA LYS A 450 11.01 -0.04 -16.93
C LYS A 450 11.49 -0.68 -15.63
N TYR A 451 10.71 -0.55 -14.54
CA TYR A 451 11.06 -1.13 -13.25
C TYR A 451 11.18 -2.67 -13.33
N TYR A 452 10.22 -3.31 -13.98
CA TYR A 452 10.18 -4.77 -14.16
C TYR A 452 10.82 -5.27 -15.46
N ARG A 453 11.66 -4.44 -16.12
CA ARG A 453 12.20 -4.73 -17.46
C ARG A 453 12.80 -6.13 -17.60
N THR A 454 13.68 -6.52 -16.69
CA THR A 454 14.34 -7.84 -16.71
C THR A 454 13.33 -8.99 -16.58
N THR A 455 12.34 -8.83 -15.70
CA THR A 455 11.26 -9.83 -15.52
C THR A 455 10.38 -9.92 -16.77
N ILE A 456 10.03 -8.79 -17.37
CA ILE A 456 9.23 -8.69 -18.60
C ILE A 456 9.97 -9.31 -19.79
N GLU A 457 11.25 -9.01 -19.98
CA GLU A 457 12.08 -9.61 -21.03
C GLU A 457 12.17 -11.14 -20.87
N GLY A 458 12.36 -11.61 -19.63
CA GLY A 458 12.34 -13.04 -19.30
C GLY A 458 11.00 -13.71 -19.64
N LEU A 459 9.87 -13.10 -19.26
CA LEU A 459 8.53 -13.59 -19.57
C LEU A 459 8.27 -13.58 -21.08
N ASN A 460 8.62 -12.51 -21.80
CA ASN A 460 8.43 -12.42 -23.25
C ASN A 460 9.23 -13.49 -24.00
N LYS A 461 10.49 -13.74 -23.59
CA LYS A 461 11.30 -14.83 -24.17
C LYS A 461 10.64 -16.19 -23.96
N ARG A 462 10.13 -16.46 -22.75
CA ARG A 462 9.42 -17.70 -22.44
C ARG A 462 8.10 -17.82 -23.21
N ILE A 463 7.35 -16.73 -23.36
CA ILE A 463 6.12 -16.69 -24.17
C ILE A 463 6.42 -17.00 -25.63
N LEU A 464 7.48 -16.43 -26.22
CA LEU A 464 7.87 -16.70 -27.60
C LEU A 464 8.22 -18.18 -27.80
N GLN A 465 9.10 -18.71 -26.94
CA GLN A 465 9.47 -20.12 -26.94
C GLN A 465 8.23 -21.03 -26.82
N CYS A 466 7.34 -20.72 -25.86
CA CYS A 466 6.12 -21.48 -25.64
C CYS A 466 5.17 -21.44 -26.85
N LYS A 467 5.09 -20.31 -27.58
CA LYS A 467 4.29 -20.22 -28.81
C LYS A 467 4.87 -21.06 -29.95
N GLU A 468 6.19 -21.05 -30.12
CA GLU A 468 6.87 -21.88 -31.11
C GLU A 468 6.68 -23.37 -30.80
N ASP A 469 6.89 -23.77 -29.55
CA ASP A 469 6.65 -25.13 -29.08
C ASP A 469 5.19 -25.56 -29.26
N MET A 470 4.23 -24.65 -29.04
CA MET A 470 2.81 -24.91 -29.23
C MET A 470 2.45 -25.07 -30.71
N LEU A 471 3.04 -24.26 -31.59
CA LEU A 471 2.85 -24.37 -33.03
C LEU A 471 3.39 -25.71 -33.56
N MET A 472 4.61 -26.08 -33.18
CA MET A 472 5.19 -27.39 -33.50
C MET A 472 4.32 -28.54 -32.98
N ALA A 473 3.81 -28.43 -31.75
CA ALA A 473 2.92 -29.45 -31.18
C ALA A 473 1.59 -29.57 -31.95
N LYS A 474 1.02 -28.45 -32.42
CA LYS A 474 -0.22 -28.43 -33.22
C LYS A 474 -0.01 -28.95 -34.63
N GLU A 475 1.11 -28.63 -35.27
CA GLU A 475 1.48 -29.17 -36.59
C GLU A 475 1.71 -30.67 -36.52
N ASP A 476 2.45 -31.13 -35.51
CA ASP A 476 2.62 -32.56 -35.24
C ASP A 476 1.26 -33.23 -35.05
N GLN A 477 0.37 -32.65 -34.23
CA GLN A 477 -0.97 -33.19 -34.00
C GLN A 477 -1.80 -33.25 -35.30
N ALA A 478 -1.76 -32.21 -36.13
CA ALA A 478 -2.48 -32.15 -37.40
C ALA A 478 -1.93 -33.19 -38.40
N PHE A 479 -0.61 -33.31 -38.51
CA PHE A 479 0.05 -34.31 -39.35
C PHE A 479 -0.38 -35.73 -38.97
N PHE A 480 -0.32 -36.08 -37.69
CA PHE A 480 -0.75 -37.41 -37.22
C PHE A 480 -2.25 -37.65 -37.37
N SER A 481 -3.08 -36.61 -37.21
CA SER A 481 -4.53 -36.71 -37.40
C SER A 481 -4.91 -36.87 -38.88
N SER A 482 -4.06 -36.40 -39.81
CA SER A 482 -4.27 -36.50 -41.26
C SER A 482 -3.86 -37.84 -41.88
N GLN A 483 -3.12 -38.68 -41.15
CA GLN A 483 -2.78 -40.01 -41.65
C GLN A 483 -4.00 -40.95 -41.51
N GLU A 484 -4.50 -41.46 -42.64
CA GLU A 484 -5.70 -42.34 -42.76
C GLU A 484 -5.65 -43.65 -41.93
N ILE A 485 -4.53 -43.94 -41.25
CA ILE A 485 -4.29 -45.16 -40.46
C ILE A 485 -4.59 -44.93 -38.96
N ALA A 486 -4.93 -43.71 -38.53
CA ALA A 486 -5.24 -43.42 -37.13
C ALA A 486 -6.54 -44.14 -36.69
N LYS A 487 -6.39 -45.30 -36.04
CA LYS A 487 -7.51 -45.95 -35.35
C LYS A 487 -8.12 -44.96 -34.33
N PRO A 488 -9.45 -44.96 -34.14
CA PRO A 488 -10.09 -44.11 -33.16
C PRO A 488 -9.51 -44.42 -31.78
N MET A 489 -8.91 -43.40 -31.17
CA MET A 489 -8.28 -43.52 -29.86
C MET A 489 -9.33 -43.91 -28.82
N ASN A 490 -8.92 -44.71 -27.84
CA ASN A 490 -9.79 -45.03 -26.70
C ASN A 490 -10.32 -43.70 -26.10
N PRO A 491 -11.65 -43.51 -26.01
CA PRO A 491 -12.23 -42.26 -25.54
C PRO A 491 -11.83 -41.93 -24.10
N GLU A 492 -11.64 -42.94 -23.26
CA GLU A 492 -11.14 -42.79 -21.89
C GLU A 492 -9.70 -42.28 -21.87
N LEU A 493 -8.83 -42.80 -22.76
CA LEU A 493 -7.45 -42.33 -22.88
C LEU A 493 -7.40 -40.87 -23.33
N LYS A 494 -8.28 -40.47 -24.25
CA LYS A 494 -8.40 -39.09 -24.73
C LYS A 494 -8.74 -38.15 -23.58
N GLU A 495 -9.81 -38.48 -22.87
CA GLU A 495 -10.30 -37.71 -21.74
C GLU A 495 -9.20 -37.55 -20.66
N ILE A 496 -8.53 -38.65 -20.27
CA ILE A 496 -7.45 -38.58 -19.27
C ILE A 496 -6.27 -37.72 -19.75
N SER A 497 -5.90 -37.84 -21.03
CA SER A 497 -4.81 -37.05 -21.62
C SER A 497 -5.12 -35.55 -21.65
N GLU A 498 -6.39 -35.17 -21.81
CA GLU A 498 -6.85 -33.77 -21.79
C GLU A 498 -6.97 -33.21 -20.36
N ILE A 499 -7.26 -34.07 -19.38
CA ILE A 499 -7.47 -33.70 -17.97
C ILE A 499 -6.14 -33.51 -17.21
N LEU A 500 -5.14 -34.35 -17.46
CA LEU A 500 -3.86 -34.30 -16.72
C LEU A 500 -3.17 -32.92 -16.78
N PRO A 501 -3.10 -32.21 -17.93
CA PRO A 501 -2.59 -30.85 -17.99
C PRO A 501 -3.40 -29.83 -17.19
N GLN A 502 -4.71 -30.04 -17.02
CA GLN A 502 -5.57 -29.18 -16.20
C GLN A 502 -5.25 -29.37 -14.71
N CYS A 503 -5.00 -30.61 -14.27
CA CYS A 503 -4.49 -30.87 -12.92
C CYS A 503 -3.19 -30.11 -12.67
N ASP A 504 -2.25 -30.15 -13.62
CA ASP A 504 -0.96 -29.46 -13.49
C ASP A 504 -1.12 -27.94 -13.41
N ALA A 505 -1.98 -27.35 -14.24
CA ALA A 505 -2.28 -25.92 -14.17
C ALA A 505 -2.84 -25.50 -12.81
N LEU A 506 -3.81 -26.25 -12.28
CA LEU A 506 -4.39 -25.97 -10.97
C LEU A 506 -3.41 -26.20 -9.82
N ILE A 507 -2.60 -27.27 -9.86
CA ILE A 507 -1.53 -27.48 -8.87
C ILE A 507 -0.56 -26.30 -8.87
N ASN A 508 -0.10 -25.87 -10.05
CA ASN A 508 0.82 -24.75 -10.18
C ASN A 508 0.19 -23.45 -9.64
N GLN A 509 -1.09 -23.19 -9.92
CA GLN A 509 -1.83 -22.05 -9.38
C GLN A 509 -1.95 -22.09 -7.85
N LEU A 510 -2.24 -23.25 -7.26
CA LEU A 510 -2.29 -23.43 -5.81
C LEU A 510 -0.91 -23.21 -5.18
N CYS A 511 0.17 -23.65 -5.84
CA CYS A 511 1.54 -23.47 -5.36
C CYS A 511 2.11 -22.05 -5.49
N LEU A 512 1.44 -21.13 -6.20
CA LEU A 512 1.85 -19.71 -6.22
C LEU A 512 1.68 -19.10 -4.83
N ASP A 513 2.60 -18.23 -4.42
CA ASP A 513 2.51 -17.47 -3.17
C ASP A 513 1.65 -16.19 -3.29
N TRP A 514 1.16 -15.90 -4.49
CA TRP A 514 0.30 -14.75 -4.77
C TRP A 514 -0.75 -15.04 -5.84
N ASN A 515 -1.80 -14.23 -5.86
CA ASN A 515 -2.86 -14.19 -6.87
C ASN A 515 -3.09 -12.75 -7.33
N SER A 516 -3.67 -12.55 -8.52
CA SER A 516 -4.28 -11.25 -8.84
C SER A 516 -5.44 -10.98 -7.87
N ILE A 517 -5.64 -9.72 -7.51
CA ILE A 517 -6.77 -9.32 -6.65
C ILE A 517 -8.12 -9.77 -7.22
N ASN A 518 -8.24 -9.90 -8.54
CA ASN A 518 -9.47 -10.35 -9.18
C ASN A 518 -9.68 -11.86 -9.10
N SER A 519 -8.61 -12.66 -9.08
CA SER A 519 -8.67 -14.12 -9.12
C SER A 519 -8.57 -14.80 -7.76
N GLY A 520 -7.97 -14.14 -6.74
CA GLY A 520 -7.57 -14.80 -5.50
C GLY A 520 -8.54 -14.77 -4.31
N LEU A 521 -9.77 -14.28 -4.49
CA LEU A 521 -10.78 -14.15 -3.43
C LEU A 521 -12.18 -14.32 -4.02
N GLY A 522 -12.47 -15.51 -4.54
CA GLY A 522 -13.82 -15.94 -4.90
C GLY A 522 -14.66 -16.30 -3.67
N GLN A 523 -15.97 -16.43 -3.85
CA GLN A 523 -16.89 -16.85 -2.78
C GLN A 523 -16.49 -18.22 -2.19
N THR A 524 -16.08 -19.16 -3.05
CA THR A 524 -15.63 -20.49 -2.66
C THR A 524 -14.34 -20.45 -1.83
N ASP A 525 -13.38 -19.59 -2.18
CA ASP A 525 -12.14 -19.40 -1.41
C ASP A 525 -12.46 -18.91 0.02
N LEU A 526 -13.37 -17.94 0.14
CA LEU A 526 -13.79 -17.37 1.42
C LEU A 526 -14.51 -18.38 2.30
N GLU A 527 -15.32 -19.24 1.72
CA GLU A 527 -16.01 -20.32 2.43
C GLU A 527 -15.03 -21.34 2.99
N ARG A 528 -14.02 -21.75 2.21
CA ARG A 528 -12.93 -22.62 2.70
C ARG A 528 -12.16 -21.99 3.84
N TYR A 529 -11.81 -20.70 3.71
CA TYR A 529 -11.13 -19.97 4.78
C TYR A 529 -11.98 -19.89 6.05
N ARG A 530 -13.29 -19.68 5.91
CA ARG A 530 -14.23 -19.70 7.03
C ARG A 530 -14.33 -21.08 7.68
N LYS A 531 -14.40 -22.17 6.89
CA LYS A 531 -14.42 -23.56 7.39
C LYS A 531 -13.20 -23.82 8.26
N VAL A 532 -12.00 -23.58 7.73
CA VAL A 532 -10.72 -23.79 8.45
C VAL A 532 -10.61 -22.95 9.71
N ARG A 533 -11.08 -21.71 9.69
CA ARG A 533 -11.05 -20.86 10.87
C ARG A 533 -11.91 -21.40 12.02
N VAL A 534 -13.10 -21.94 11.71
CA VAL A 534 -14.05 -22.42 12.73
C VAL A 534 -13.71 -23.83 13.17
N GLY A 535 -13.37 -24.71 12.23
CA GLY A 535 -13.22 -26.13 12.46
C GLY A 535 -11.78 -26.65 12.37
N GLY A 536 -10.78 -25.78 12.17
CA GLY A 536 -9.39 -26.17 11.92
C GLY A 536 -9.17 -26.77 10.52
N MET A 537 -7.92 -27.12 10.18
CA MET A 537 -7.58 -27.74 8.88
C MET A 537 -8.33 -29.06 8.64
N GLN A 538 -8.63 -29.80 9.70
CA GLN A 538 -9.42 -31.04 9.66
C GLN A 538 -10.87 -30.86 9.19
N SER A 539 -11.36 -29.62 9.11
CA SER A 539 -12.69 -29.32 8.57
C SER A 539 -12.74 -29.32 7.05
N LEU A 540 -11.59 -29.29 6.38
CA LEU A 540 -11.52 -29.43 4.93
C LEU A 540 -11.74 -30.88 4.53
N SER A 541 -12.47 -31.07 3.43
CA SER A 541 -12.71 -32.37 2.81
C SER A 541 -12.42 -32.33 1.31
N ILE A 542 -12.41 -33.50 0.67
CA ILE A 542 -12.24 -33.61 -0.77
C ILE A 542 -13.33 -32.83 -1.54
N GLU A 543 -14.52 -32.62 -0.94
CA GLU A 543 -15.56 -31.78 -1.53
C GLU A 543 -15.07 -30.33 -1.77
N ASP A 544 -14.21 -29.80 -0.89
CA ASP A 544 -13.61 -28.47 -1.07
C ASP A 544 -12.71 -28.39 -2.31
N LEU A 545 -12.09 -29.50 -2.72
CA LEU A 545 -11.35 -29.59 -4.00
C LEU A 545 -12.30 -29.56 -5.19
N PHE A 546 -13.45 -30.24 -5.10
CA PHE A 546 -14.44 -30.23 -6.18
C PHE A 546 -15.07 -28.86 -6.33
N GLU A 547 -15.47 -28.22 -5.23
CA GLU A 547 -15.93 -26.83 -5.21
C GLU A 547 -14.88 -25.87 -5.80
N PHE A 548 -13.60 -26.07 -5.47
CA PHE A 548 -12.50 -25.31 -6.07
C PHE A 548 -12.45 -25.49 -7.59
N CYS A 549 -12.45 -26.73 -8.10
CA CYS A 549 -12.42 -27.01 -9.54
C CYS A 549 -13.61 -26.37 -10.27
N GLN A 550 -14.82 -26.47 -9.72
CA GLN A 550 -16.02 -25.84 -10.27
C GLN A 550 -15.88 -24.32 -10.32
N SER A 551 -15.33 -23.69 -9.27
CA SER A 551 -15.12 -22.23 -9.24
C SER A 551 -14.12 -21.73 -10.28
N GLN A 552 -13.23 -22.60 -10.76
CA GLN A 552 -12.31 -22.32 -11.88
C GLN A 552 -12.92 -22.64 -13.25
N GLY A 553 -14.21 -23.03 -13.32
CA GLY A 553 -14.91 -23.42 -14.54
C GLY A 553 -14.53 -24.83 -15.06
N GLN A 554 -13.86 -25.64 -14.25
CA GLN A 554 -13.29 -26.94 -14.65
C GLN A 554 -14.25 -28.10 -14.33
N HIS A 555 -15.47 -28.07 -14.90
CA HIS A 555 -16.52 -29.07 -14.62
C HIS A 555 -16.18 -30.49 -15.11
N SER A 556 -15.46 -30.62 -16.21
CA SER A 556 -15.02 -31.93 -16.73
C SER A 556 -13.97 -32.57 -15.83
N LEU A 557 -13.00 -31.78 -15.38
CA LEU A 557 -12.01 -32.20 -14.40
C LEU A 557 -12.68 -32.64 -13.10
N GLU A 558 -13.55 -31.82 -12.52
CA GLU A 558 -14.25 -32.14 -11.27
C GLU A 558 -14.98 -33.48 -11.33
N ARG A 559 -15.79 -33.73 -12.37
CA ARG A 559 -16.47 -35.01 -12.58
C ARG A 559 -15.49 -36.18 -12.61
N LYS A 560 -14.34 -36.03 -13.26
CA LYS A 560 -13.34 -37.09 -13.33
C LYS A 560 -12.63 -37.30 -11.99
N LEU A 561 -12.36 -36.23 -11.25
CA LEU A 561 -11.75 -36.32 -9.92
C LEU A 561 -12.67 -37.07 -8.96
N ARG A 562 -13.99 -36.82 -8.98
CA ARG A 562 -14.97 -37.58 -8.20
C ARG A 562 -14.88 -39.08 -8.47
N ALA A 563 -14.91 -39.48 -9.74
CA ALA A 563 -14.82 -40.88 -10.12
C ALA A 563 -13.52 -41.58 -9.67
N VAL A 564 -12.45 -40.83 -9.42
CA VAL A 564 -11.11 -41.35 -9.06
C VAL A 564 -10.86 -41.33 -7.55
N LEU A 565 -11.39 -40.32 -6.85
CA LEU A 565 -11.19 -40.14 -5.42
C LEU A 565 -12.32 -40.75 -4.58
N GLU A 566 -13.53 -40.87 -5.15
CA GLU A 566 -14.71 -41.44 -4.50
C GLU A 566 -15.33 -42.53 -5.40
N PRO A 567 -14.64 -43.67 -5.63
CA PRO A 567 -15.11 -44.72 -6.55
C PRO A 567 -16.35 -45.49 -6.05
N ASP A 568 -16.73 -45.34 -4.78
CA ASP A 568 -17.78 -46.12 -4.09
C ASP A 568 -19.10 -45.33 -3.87
N GLN A 569 -19.22 -44.12 -4.42
CA GLN A 569 -20.46 -43.34 -4.51
C GLN A 569 -20.90 -43.22 -5.97
#